data_AF-A0AAW2QUH0-F1
#
_entry.id   AF-A0AAW2QUH0-F1
#
_cell.length_a   1.000
_cell.length_b   1.000
_cell.length_c   1.000
_cell.angle_alpha   90.00
_cell.angle_beta   90.00
_cell.angle_gamma   90.00
#
_symmetry.space_group_name_H-M   'P 1'
#
loop_
_entity.id
_entity.type
_entity.pdbx_description
1 polymer ?
#
loop_
_entity_poly.entity_id
_entity_poly.type
_entity_poly.pdbx_seq_one_letter_code
_entity_poly.pdbx_strand_id
1 'polypeptide(L)'
;MGSAPPTSPNSDDYSAAATLVPFPHPLPLLRGPIKAGPRDDPSTGTYLLAFKNPRAWAVAYENCKAQLTSQCESGARIGCSISASSKCKSPWWKVLLGLSSEQDFSERAKCEEIEMEACFAAARERCGIFSKEKCGPVFKNARIEVSGLDLKVVDRKEVFRLISGVTFGNKKNYEAGFWEVDKSWDEFWRKYNVTTVSGTDLLGSGDMNIEDYLKSSS
;
A
#
# COMPACT_ATOMS: atom_id res chain seq x y z
N MET A 1 -2.43 -72.75 -44.07
CA MET A 1 -3.56 -72.00 -43.49
C MET A 1 -3.22 -71.67 -42.06
N GLY A 2 -3.35 -70.40 -41.67
CA GLY A 2 -3.11 -69.93 -40.31
C GLY A 2 -2.76 -68.45 -40.28
N SER A 3 -3.66 -67.58 -40.79
CA SER A 3 -3.50 -66.13 -40.71
C SER A 3 -3.65 -65.67 -39.25
N ALA A 4 -2.77 -64.76 -38.83
CA ALA A 4 -2.74 -64.16 -37.51
C ALA A 4 -4.08 -63.46 -37.15
N PRO A 5 -4.48 -63.44 -35.86
CA PRO A 5 -5.65 -62.69 -35.43
C PRO A 5 -5.35 -61.18 -35.45
N PRO A 6 -6.31 -60.33 -35.87
CA PRO A 6 -6.12 -58.89 -35.90
C PRO A 6 -6.12 -58.31 -34.48
N THR A 7 -5.02 -57.64 -34.12
CA THR A 7 -4.92 -56.83 -32.90
C THR A 7 -5.81 -55.59 -33.05
N SER A 8 -6.89 -55.51 -32.29
CA SER A 8 -7.77 -54.32 -32.28
C SER A 8 -7.03 -53.09 -31.72
N PRO A 9 -7.00 -51.94 -32.42
CA PRO A 9 -6.41 -50.72 -31.91
C PRO A 9 -7.52 -49.87 -31.29
N ASN A 10 -7.82 -50.06 -30.01
CA ASN A 10 -8.55 -49.07 -29.23
C ASN A 10 -7.89 -49.02 -27.85
N SER A 11 -6.76 -48.32 -27.79
CA SER A 11 -6.02 -48.02 -26.57
C SER A 11 -6.49 -46.69 -25.97
N ASP A 12 -7.79 -46.42 -26.05
CA ASP A 12 -8.35 -45.20 -25.49
C ASP A 12 -8.44 -45.40 -23.98
N ASP A 13 -7.63 -44.62 -23.26
CA ASP A 13 -7.58 -44.65 -21.80
C ASP A 13 -8.84 -43.98 -21.23
N TYR A 14 -9.87 -44.78 -20.96
CA TYR A 14 -11.12 -44.37 -20.33
C TYR A 14 -11.03 -44.33 -18.80
N SER A 15 -9.83 -44.27 -18.21
CA SER A 15 -9.65 -44.21 -16.76
C SER A 15 -10.29 -42.95 -16.18
N ALA A 16 -10.85 -43.05 -14.97
CA ALA A 16 -11.47 -41.92 -14.27
C ALA A 16 -10.51 -40.70 -14.19
N ALA A 17 -9.21 -40.94 -14.02
CA ALA A 17 -8.18 -39.91 -14.03
C ALA A 17 -8.06 -39.13 -15.36
N ALA A 18 -8.36 -39.76 -16.50
CA ALA A 18 -8.36 -39.13 -17.82
C ALA A 18 -9.64 -38.30 -18.09
N THR A 19 -10.75 -38.65 -17.45
CA THR A 19 -12.04 -37.96 -17.59
C THR A 19 -12.30 -36.87 -16.53
N LEU A 20 -11.49 -36.79 -15.48
CA LEU A 20 -11.65 -35.78 -14.43
C LEU A 20 -10.99 -34.47 -14.85
N VAL A 21 -11.81 -33.47 -15.19
CA VAL A 21 -11.37 -32.09 -15.30
C VAL A 21 -11.36 -31.48 -13.89
N PRO A 22 -10.18 -31.18 -13.29
CA PRO A 22 -10.15 -30.54 -11.99
C PRO A 22 -10.74 -29.13 -12.13
N PHE A 23 -11.88 -28.90 -11.50
CA PHE A 23 -12.36 -27.54 -11.32
C PHE A 23 -11.35 -26.80 -10.43
N PRO A 24 -10.81 -25.65 -10.86
CA PRO A 24 -10.04 -24.81 -9.96
C PRO A 24 -10.94 -24.46 -8.78
N HIS A 25 -10.41 -24.63 -7.56
CA HIS A 25 -11.14 -24.29 -6.34
C HIS A 25 -11.65 -22.85 -6.46
N PRO A 26 -12.93 -22.59 -6.13
CA PRO A 26 -13.47 -21.24 -6.19
C PRO A 26 -12.60 -20.33 -5.31
N LEU A 27 -11.96 -19.35 -5.94
CA LEU A 27 -11.24 -18.31 -5.21
C LEU A 27 -12.27 -17.59 -4.34
N PRO A 28 -12.12 -17.56 -3.00
CA PRO A 28 -13.08 -16.87 -2.15
C PRO A 28 -13.11 -15.39 -2.54
N LEU A 29 -14.25 -14.94 -3.05
CA LEU A 29 -14.45 -13.56 -3.48
C LEU A 29 -14.85 -12.67 -2.30
N LEU A 30 -14.23 -11.49 -2.27
CA LEU A 30 -14.40 -10.36 -1.35
C LEU A 30 -13.79 -10.59 0.04
N ARG A 31 -12.50 -10.23 0.13
CA ARG A 31 -11.78 -10.02 1.39
C ARG A 31 -12.62 -9.07 2.26
N GLY A 32 -13.26 -9.61 3.30
CA GLY A 32 -13.83 -8.81 4.36
C GLY A 32 -12.73 -8.00 5.06
N PRO A 33 -13.10 -7.01 5.89
CA PRO A 33 -12.14 -6.27 6.69
C PRO A 33 -11.20 -7.23 7.43
N ILE A 34 -9.88 -7.05 7.32
CA ILE A 34 -8.92 -7.92 8.00
C ILE A 34 -9.02 -7.64 9.50
N LYS A 35 -9.36 -8.65 10.30
CA LYS A 35 -9.43 -8.51 11.75
C LYS A 35 -8.04 -8.29 12.32
N ALA A 36 -7.95 -7.37 13.27
CA ALA A 36 -6.76 -7.23 14.11
C ALA A 36 -6.53 -8.54 14.89
N GLY A 37 -5.30 -9.03 14.87
CA GLY A 37 -4.88 -10.20 15.62
C GLY A 37 -4.39 -9.85 17.02
N PRO A 38 -4.08 -10.85 17.87
CA PRO A 38 -3.61 -10.62 19.25
C PRO A 38 -2.27 -9.88 19.36
N ARG A 39 -1.49 -9.83 18.27
CA ARG A 39 -0.21 -9.10 18.21
C ARG A 39 -0.36 -7.65 17.75
N ASP A 40 -1.55 -7.27 17.30
CA ASP A 40 -1.84 -5.93 16.79
C ASP A 40 -2.25 -5.00 17.93
N ASP A 41 -1.96 -3.71 17.76
CA ASP A 41 -2.32 -2.72 18.76
C ASP A 41 -3.86 -2.61 18.88
N PRO A 42 -4.43 -2.94 20.06
CA PRO A 42 -5.88 -2.90 20.27
C PRO A 42 -6.47 -1.49 20.11
N SER A 43 -5.65 -0.43 20.20
CA SER A 43 -6.11 0.96 20.00
C SER A 43 -6.47 1.29 18.54
N THR A 44 -5.95 0.50 17.59
CA THR A 44 -6.19 0.70 16.14
C THR A 44 -7.58 0.23 15.70
N GLY A 45 -8.30 -0.47 16.57
CA GLY A 45 -9.66 -0.96 16.34
C GLY A 45 -9.71 -2.41 15.86
N THR A 46 -10.92 -2.89 15.56
CA THR A 46 -11.17 -4.31 15.24
C THR A 46 -10.62 -4.74 13.89
N TYR A 47 -10.38 -3.78 12.98
CA TYR A 47 -10.03 -4.05 11.60
C TYR A 47 -8.83 -3.23 11.13
N LEU A 48 -7.99 -3.83 10.29
CA LEU A 48 -6.78 -3.24 9.74
C LEU A 48 -6.88 -3.04 8.23
N LEU A 49 -6.16 -2.05 7.72
CA LEU A 49 -5.95 -1.90 6.29
C LEU A 49 -5.11 -3.04 5.74
N ALA A 50 -5.36 -3.42 4.49
CA ALA A 50 -4.67 -4.52 3.84
C ALA A 50 -4.38 -4.20 2.38
N PHE A 51 -3.15 -4.48 1.95
CA PHE A 51 -2.65 -4.17 0.62
C PHE A 51 -2.03 -5.39 -0.04
N LYS A 52 -2.29 -5.55 -1.35
CA LYS A 52 -1.80 -6.67 -2.16
C LYS A 52 -0.27 -6.62 -2.41
N ASN A 53 0.33 -5.44 -2.36
CA ASN A 53 1.76 -5.26 -2.55
C ASN A 53 2.23 -3.92 -1.97
N PRO A 54 3.54 -3.72 -1.75
CA PRO A 54 4.12 -2.47 -1.27
C PRO A 54 3.75 -1.26 -2.14
N ARG A 55 3.64 -1.44 -3.46
CA ARG A 55 3.27 -0.35 -4.38
C ARG A 55 1.85 0.15 -4.13
N ALA A 56 0.89 -0.75 -3.93
CA ALA A 56 -0.49 -0.39 -3.63
C ALA A 56 -0.60 0.32 -2.28
N TRP A 57 0.17 -0.13 -1.28
CA TRP A 57 0.27 0.53 0.02
C TRP A 57 0.84 1.96 -0.10
N ALA A 58 1.94 2.13 -0.84
CA ALA A 58 2.59 3.41 -1.10
C ALA A 58 1.64 4.42 -1.76
N VAL A 59 0.99 4.00 -2.85
CA VAL A 59 0.05 4.85 -3.59
C VAL A 59 -1.15 5.22 -2.71
N ALA A 60 -1.68 4.27 -1.94
CA ALA A 60 -2.79 4.56 -1.04
C ALA A 60 -2.39 5.54 0.08
N TYR A 61 -1.16 5.46 0.59
CA TYR A 61 -0.64 6.39 1.58
C TYR A 61 -0.53 7.81 1.02
N GLU A 62 0.04 7.97 -0.17
CA GLU A 62 0.11 9.28 -0.84
C GLU A 62 -1.27 9.84 -1.14
N ASN A 63 -2.21 9.01 -1.59
CA ASN A 63 -3.59 9.41 -1.81
C ASN A 63 -4.29 9.86 -0.51
N CYS A 64 -4.07 9.15 0.60
CA CYS A 64 -4.58 9.55 1.92
C CYS A 64 -4.08 10.95 2.30
N LYS A 65 -2.76 11.18 2.19
CA LYS A 65 -2.16 12.49 2.50
C LYS A 65 -2.71 13.59 1.61
N ALA A 66 -2.78 13.35 0.30
CA ALA A 66 -3.29 14.32 -0.66
C ALA A 66 -4.76 14.68 -0.37
N GLN A 67 -5.60 13.68 -0.08
CA GLN A 67 -7.01 13.88 0.24
C GLN A 67 -7.19 14.66 1.55
N LEU A 68 -6.49 14.28 2.62
CA LEU A 68 -6.58 14.98 3.91
C LEU A 68 -6.03 16.41 3.81
N THR A 69 -4.93 16.61 3.09
CA THR A 69 -4.37 17.95 2.85
C THR A 69 -5.38 18.81 2.10
N SER A 70 -5.99 18.28 1.02
CA SER A 70 -6.99 19.01 0.23
C SER A 70 -8.24 19.37 1.04
N GLN A 71 -8.75 18.47 1.87
CA GLN A 71 -9.88 18.75 2.76
C GLN A 71 -9.53 19.79 3.82
N CYS A 72 -8.35 19.67 4.43
CA CYS A 72 -7.85 20.64 5.40
C CYS A 72 -7.68 22.03 4.78
N GLU A 73 -7.07 22.14 3.59
CA GLU A 73 -6.92 23.40 2.88
C GLU A 73 -8.28 24.02 2.50
N SER A 74 -9.24 23.20 2.10
CA SER A 74 -10.59 23.68 1.80
C SER A 74 -11.26 24.27 3.05
N GLY A 75 -11.13 23.60 4.21
CA GLY A 75 -11.60 24.13 5.49
C GLY A 75 -10.84 25.37 5.94
N ALA A 76 -9.52 25.39 5.75
CA ALA A 76 -8.66 26.51 6.10
C ALA A 76 -8.98 27.75 5.27
N ARG A 77 -9.31 27.61 3.99
CA ARG A 77 -9.72 28.73 3.14
C ARG A 77 -10.96 29.44 3.71
N ILE A 78 -11.95 28.67 4.16
CA ILE A 78 -13.17 29.20 4.80
C ILE A 78 -12.85 29.82 6.16
N GLY A 79 -12.06 29.14 6.98
CA GLY A 79 -11.66 29.64 8.31
C GLY A 79 -10.86 30.94 8.22
N CYS A 80 -9.92 31.02 7.28
CA CYS A 80 -9.09 32.20 7.05
C CYS A 80 -9.89 33.36 6.48
N SER A 81 -10.87 33.13 5.59
CA SER A 81 -11.73 34.23 5.12
C SER A 81 -12.58 34.83 6.25
N ILE A 82 -13.08 33.99 7.16
CA ILE A 82 -13.80 34.45 8.36
C ILE A 82 -12.86 35.23 9.29
N SER A 83 -11.65 34.70 9.52
CA SER A 83 -10.66 35.36 10.37
C SER A 83 -10.22 36.71 9.80
N ALA A 84 -9.91 36.78 8.51
CA ALA A 84 -9.55 38.01 7.81
C ALA A 84 -10.68 39.05 7.90
N SER A 85 -11.93 38.65 7.62
CA SER A 85 -13.08 39.53 7.76
C SER A 85 -13.25 40.04 9.19
N SER A 86 -13.03 39.18 10.19
CA SER A 86 -13.15 39.56 11.60
C SER A 86 -12.07 40.56 12.05
N LYS A 87 -10.86 40.47 11.49
CA LYS A 87 -9.73 41.36 11.75
C LYS A 87 -9.86 42.70 11.03
N CYS A 88 -10.32 42.68 9.78
CA CYS A 88 -10.38 43.85 8.90
C CYS A 88 -11.72 44.61 8.97
N LYS A 89 -12.66 44.19 9.83
CA LYS A 89 -13.95 44.86 9.95
C LYS A 89 -13.80 46.31 10.43
N SER A 90 -14.53 47.21 9.76
CA SER A 90 -14.72 48.57 10.26
C SER A 90 -15.54 48.54 11.56
N PRO A 91 -15.22 49.40 12.55
CA PRO A 91 -16.06 49.57 13.72
C PRO A 91 -17.51 49.91 13.32
N TRP A 92 -18.47 49.20 13.91
CA TRP A 92 -19.90 49.34 13.59
C TRP A 92 -20.44 50.78 13.73
N TRP A 93 -19.88 51.57 14.65
CA TRP A 93 -20.28 52.97 14.86
C TRP A 93 -19.96 53.87 13.66
N LYS A 94 -18.90 53.59 12.89
CA LYS A 94 -18.60 54.35 11.66
C LYS A 94 -19.67 54.15 10.59
N VAL A 95 -20.21 52.93 10.49
CA VAL A 95 -21.29 52.60 9.56
C VAL A 95 -22.59 53.27 10.00
N LEU A 96 -22.92 53.24 11.29
CA LEU A 96 -24.14 53.87 11.81
C LEU A 96 -24.17 55.38 11.66
N LEU A 97 -23.02 56.04 11.80
CA LEU A 97 -22.92 57.49 11.65
C LEU A 97 -22.80 57.92 10.17
N GLY A 98 -22.80 56.98 9.22
CA GLY A 98 -22.65 57.28 7.79
C GLY A 98 -21.24 57.80 7.42
N LEU A 99 -20.25 57.58 8.27
CA LEU A 99 -18.85 57.95 8.01
C LEU A 99 -18.09 56.88 7.20
N SER A 100 -18.71 55.75 6.86
CA SER A 100 -18.11 54.74 5.98
C SER A 100 -18.09 55.23 4.54
N SER A 101 -16.89 55.42 4.00
CA SER A 101 -16.63 55.85 2.63
C SER A 101 -16.39 54.66 1.70
N GLU A 102 -16.49 54.89 0.38
CA GLU A 102 -16.10 53.90 -0.64
C GLU A 102 -14.61 53.50 -0.51
N GLN A 103 -13.77 54.42 -0.03
CA GLN A 103 -12.38 54.16 0.30
C GLN A 103 -12.22 53.17 1.47
N ASP A 104 -13.08 53.23 2.50
CA ASP A 104 -13.07 52.27 3.61
C ASP A 104 -13.35 50.83 3.14
N PHE A 105 -14.21 50.64 2.12
CA PHE A 105 -14.48 49.32 1.56
C PHE A 105 -13.30 48.78 0.74
N SER A 106 -12.65 49.65 -0.05
CA SER A 106 -11.43 49.30 -0.80
C SER A 106 -10.27 48.95 0.14
N GLU A 107 -10.06 49.72 1.21
CA GLU A 107 -9.02 49.44 2.21
C GLU A 107 -9.29 48.13 2.96
N ARG A 108 -10.56 47.88 3.30
CA ARG A 108 -10.98 46.63 3.92
C ARG A 108 -10.72 45.44 3.00
N ALA A 109 -11.04 45.52 1.72
CA ALA A 109 -10.78 44.44 0.77
C ALA A 109 -9.28 44.10 0.68
N LYS A 110 -8.41 45.13 0.63
CA LYS A 110 -6.94 44.94 0.65
C LYS A 110 -6.46 44.28 1.95
N CYS A 111 -6.99 44.72 3.09
CA CYS A 111 -6.69 44.08 4.38
C CYS A 111 -7.13 42.62 4.40
N GLU A 112 -8.35 42.32 3.94
CA GLU A 112 -8.89 40.96 3.92
C GLU A 112 -8.06 40.04 3.02
N GLU A 113 -7.60 40.53 1.86
CA GLU A 113 -6.73 39.78 0.96
C GLU A 113 -5.39 39.44 1.61
N ILE A 114 -4.71 40.42 2.22
CA ILE A 114 -3.42 40.24 2.89
C ILE A 114 -3.55 39.27 4.07
N GLU A 115 -4.55 39.47 4.93
CA GLU A 115 -4.79 38.62 6.11
C GLU A 115 -5.18 37.20 5.71
N MET A 116 -5.98 37.04 4.63
CA MET A 116 -6.35 35.74 4.11
C MET A 116 -5.14 35.00 3.55
N GLU A 117 -4.30 35.66 2.75
CA GLU A 117 -3.10 35.06 2.17
C GLU A 117 -2.13 34.60 3.26
N ALA A 118 -1.84 35.47 4.23
CA ALA A 118 -0.95 35.14 5.35
C ALA A 118 -1.50 33.98 6.20
N CYS A 119 -2.78 33.99 6.54
CA CYS A 119 -3.44 32.91 7.27
C CYS A 119 -3.39 31.59 6.49
N PHE A 120 -3.70 31.63 5.19
CA PHE A 120 -3.79 30.43 4.36
C PHE A 120 -2.42 29.80 4.08
N ALA A 121 -1.38 30.63 3.91
CA ALA A 121 -0.01 30.15 3.79
C ALA A 121 0.44 29.36 5.04
N ALA A 122 0.17 29.89 6.23
CA ALA A 122 0.45 29.20 7.49
C ALA A 122 -0.40 27.93 7.66
N ALA A 123 -1.65 27.95 7.20
CA ALA A 123 -2.53 26.79 7.29
C ALA A 123 -2.09 25.62 6.38
N ARG A 124 -1.58 25.90 5.17
CA ARG A 124 -1.09 24.87 4.24
C ARG A 124 -0.01 23.98 4.85
N GLU A 125 0.98 24.58 5.52
CA GLU A 125 2.03 23.81 6.20
C GLU A 125 1.45 22.89 7.28
N ARG A 126 0.54 23.42 8.10
CA ARG A 126 -0.15 22.66 9.15
C ARG A 126 -1.02 21.55 8.59
N CYS A 127 -1.67 21.76 7.46
CA CYS A 127 -2.45 20.73 6.77
C CYS A 127 -1.56 19.57 6.30
N GLY A 128 -0.35 19.87 5.81
CA GLY A 128 0.63 18.86 5.47
C GLY A 128 1.03 18.01 6.67
N ILE A 129 1.36 18.64 7.82
CA ILE A 129 1.71 17.94 9.06
C ILE A 129 0.53 17.10 9.56
N PHE A 130 -0.67 17.68 9.61
CA PHE A 130 -1.90 17.00 10.02
C PHE A 130 -2.17 15.75 9.18
N SER A 131 -2.00 15.83 7.86
CA SER A 131 -2.20 14.68 6.97
C SER A 131 -1.25 13.53 7.29
N LYS A 132 0.02 13.82 7.61
CA LYS A 132 1.03 12.83 7.99
C LYS A 132 0.71 12.19 9.33
N GLU A 133 0.35 12.99 10.32
CA GLU A 133 -0.02 12.50 11.66
C GLU A 133 -1.25 11.60 11.63
N LYS A 134 -2.21 11.87 10.72
CA LYS A 134 -3.43 11.06 10.59
C LYS A 134 -3.25 9.83 9.72
N CYS A 135 -2.58 9.94 8.57
CA CYS A 135 -2.37 8.79 7.68
C CYS A 135 -1.26 7.87 8.20
N GLY A 136 -0.19 8.40 8.78
CA GLY A 136 1.00 7.64 9.18
C GLY A 136 0.70 6.41 10.05
N PRO A 137 0.09 6.57 11.24
CA PRO A 137 -0.17 5.46 12.16
C PRO A 137 -1.00 4.34 11.53
N VAL A 138 -2.04 4.69 10.77
CA VAL A 138 -2.93 3.70 10.13
C VAL A 138 -2.18 2.88 9.09
N PHE A 139 -1.31 3.50 8.30
CA PHE A 139 -0.53 2.83 7.27
C PHE A 139 0.68 2.07 7.81
N LYS A 140 1.23 2.48 8.96
CA LYS A 140 2.22 1.69 9.70
C LYS A 140 1.64 0.37 10.19
N ASN A 141 0.38 0.37 10.64
CA ASN A 141 -0.30 -0.83 11.14
C ASN A 141 -0.99 -1.65 10.03
N ALA A 142 -0.84 -1.26 8.76
CA ALA A 142 -1.46 -1.96 7.64
C ALA A 142 -0.77 -3.30 7.33
N ARG A 143 -1.54 -4.27 6.87
CA ARG A 143 -1.04 -5.56 6.38
C ARG A 143 -0.66 -5.46 4.91
N ILE A 144 0.56 -5.83 4.58
CA ILE A 144 1.09 -5.73 3.22
C ILE A 144 1.55 -7.13 2.81
N GLU A 145 0.94 -7.63 1.75
CA GLU A 145 1.39 -8.85 1.07
C GLU A 145 2.70 -8.54 0.33
N VAL A 146 3.76 -9.29 0.62
CA VAL A 146 5.09 -9.14 0.01
C VAL A 146 5.48 -10.48 -0.61
N SER A 147 5.74 -10.46 -1.92
CA SER A 147 6.39 -11.58 -2.59
C SER A 147 7.91 -11.39 -2.52
N GLY A 148 8.69 -12.46 -2.47
CA GLY A 148 10.16 -12.31 -2.38
C GLY A 148 10.82 -11.73 -3.63
N LEU A 149 10.07 -11.49 -4.72
CA LEU A 149 10.47 -10.67 -5.88
C LEU A 149 10.28 -9.16 -5.67
N ASP A 150 9.39 -8.75 -4.75
CA ASP A 150 9.16 -7.34 -4.39
C ASP A 150 10.28 -6.79 -3.48
N LEU A 151 11.05 -7.68 -2.86
CA LEU A 151 12.32 -7.37 -2.20
C LEU A 151 13.39 -7.33 -3.29
N LYS A 152 13.89 -6.15 -3.65
CA LYS A 152 14.82 -5.90 -4.77
C LYS A 152 16.16 -6.65 -4.64
N VAL A 153 16.20 -7.96 -4.84
CA VAL A 153 17.35 -8.73 -5.32
C VAL A 153 16.75 -9.99 -5.94
N VAL A 154 16.92 -10.20 -7.25
CA VAL A 154 17.42 -11.47 -7.80
C VAL A 154 17.52 -11.46 -9.32
N ASP A 155 18.70 -11.91 -9.75
CA ASP A 155 19.07 -12.20 -11.13
C ASP A 155 18.28 -13.41 -11.66
N ARG A 156 17.59 -13.22 -12.78
CA ARG A 156 16.82 -14.23 -13.52
C ARG A 156 17.65 -15.49 -13.83
N LYS A 157 18.98 -15.36 -13.93
CA LYS A 157 19.92 -16.47 -14.15
C LYS A 157 19.98 -17.45 -12.98
N GLU A 158 19.84 -16.96 -11.75
CA GLU A 158 19.87 -17.77 -10.54
C GLU A 158 18.57 -18.58 -10.36
N VAL A 159 17.44 -17.99 -10.74
CA VAL A 159 16.13 -18.66 -10.79
C VAL A 159 16.15 -19.85 -11.75
N PHE A 160 16.67 -19.64 -12.96
CA PHE A 160 16.82 -20.72 -13.94
C PHE A 160 17.79 -21.82 -13.46
N ARG A 161 18.88 -21.46 -12.78
CA ARG A 161 19.82 -22.44 -12.22
C ARG A 161 19.15 -23.32 -11.15
N LEU A 162 18.40 -22.73 -10.23
CA LEU A 162 17.70 -23.47 -9.15
C LEU A 162 16.60 -24.38 -9.71
N ILE A 163 15.82 -23.91 -10.68
CA ILE A 163 14.80 -24.73 -11.36
C ILE A 163 15.47 -25.88 -12.13
N SER A 164 16.58 -25.61 -12.84
CA SER A 164 17.29 -26.64 -13.62
C SER A 164 17.90 -27.74 -12.74
N GLY A 165 18.34 -27.41 -11.52
CA GLY A 165 18.86 -28.36 -10.54
C GLY A 165 17.82 -29.40 -10.08
N VAL A 166 16.55 -28.99 -9.94
CA VAL A 166 15.44 -29.90 -9.56
C VAL A 166 15.09 -30.87 -10.70
N THR A 167 15.23 -30.44 -11.96
CA THR A 167 14.99 -31.30 -13.13
C THR A 167 16.15 -32.24 -13.48
N PHE A 168 17.38 -31.97 -13.04
CA PHE A 168 18.56 -32.81 -13.33
C PHE A 168 19.04 -33.68 -12.16
N GLY A 169 18.54 -33.46 -10.94
CA GLY A 169 18.94 -34.21 -9.73
C GLY A 169 18.44 -35.66 -9.63
N ASN A 170 17.80 -36.21 -10.67
CA ASN A 170 17.23 -37.57 -10.64
C ASN A 170 17.87 -38.52 -11.66
N LYS A 171 19.17 -38.35 -11.94
CA LYS A 171 19.97 -39.34 -12.67
C LYS A 171 21.44 -39.31 -12.24
N LYS A 172 21.74 -40.00 -11.14
CA LYS A 172 22.78 -41.04 -11.01
C LYS A 172 23.10 -41.28 -9.53
N ASN A 173 22.95 -42.55 -9.13
CA ASN A 173 23.52 -43.11 -7.91
C ASN A 173 25.03 -42.85 -7.89
N TYR A 174 25.57 -42.30 -6.79
CA TYR A 174 26.83 -42.68 -6.13
C TYR A 174 26.95 -41.85 -4.83
N GLU A 175 27.42 -42.51 -3.78
CA GLU A 175 27.63 -41.97 -2.43
C GLU A 175 28.45 -40.67 -2.42
N ALA A 176 27.85 -39.59 -1.89
CA ALA A 176 28.54 -38.52 -1.17
C ALA A 176 27.51 -37.59 -0.50
N GLY A 177 27.55 -37.52 0.83
CA GLY A 177 27.11 -36.38 1.66
C GLY A 177 25.74 -35.73 1.37
N PHE A 178 24.67 -36.29 1.96
CA PHE A 178 23.35 -35.64 2.02
C PHE A 178 23.28 -34.57 3.13
N TRP A 179 24.08 -33.50 3.05
CA TRP A 179 24.06 -32.42 4.06
C TRP A 179 24.27 -30.99 3.53
N GLU A 180 23.82 -30.68 2.30
CA GLU A 180 23.94 -29.30 1.78
C GLU A 180 22.80 -28.86 0.84
N VAL A 181 21.58 -29.37 1.03
CA VAL A 181 20.42 -29.00 0.18
C VAL A 181 19.31 -28.27 0.96
N ASP A 182 19.21 -28.46 2.28
CA ASP A 182 18.14 -27.85 3.11
C ASP A 182 18.18 -26.32 3.12
N LYS A 183 19.38 -25.73 3.24
CA LYS A 183 19.53 -24.27 3.26
C LYS A 183 19.04 -23.60 1.97
N SER A 184 19.22 -24.27 0.82
CA SER A 184 18.80 -23.77 -0.50
C SER A 184 17.28 -23.76 -0.65
N TRP A 185 16.58 -24.75 -0.08
CA TRP A 185 15.12 -24.84 -0.14
C TRP A 185 14.43 -23.85 0.80
N ASP A 186 14.93 -23.64 2.01
CA ASP A 186 14.40 -22.63 2.92
C ASP A 186 14.63 -21.21 2.40
N GLU A 187 15.78 -20.96 1.78
CA GLU A 187 16.09 -19.69 1.12
C GLU A 187 15.22 -19.47 -0.13
N PHE A 188 14.95 -20.53 -0.90
CA PHE A 188 14.00 -20.52 -2.01
C PHE A 188 12.58 -20.23 -1.53
N TRP A 189 12.07 -20.92 -0.51
CA TRP A 189 10.73 -20.64 0.03
C TRP A 189 10.65 -19.25 0.64
N ARG A 190 11.66 -18.74 1.36
CA ARG A 190 11.69 -17.34 1.79
C ARG A 190 11.62 -16.35 0.62
N LYS A 191 12.11 -16.73 -0.55
CA LYS A 191 12.22 -15.91 -1.78
C LYS A 191 10.99 -15.98 -2.69
N TYR A 192 10.12 -16.99 -2.55
CA TYR A 192 8.91 -17.12 -3.36
C TYR A 192 7.62 -17.24 -2.57
N ASN A 193 7.70 -17.49 -1.26
CA ASN A 193 6.53 -17.55 -0.40
C ASN A 193 5.99 -16.14 -0.19
N VAL A 194 4.69 -16.00 -0.43
CA VAL A 194 3.98 -14.76 -0.16
C VAL A 194 3.84 -14.64 1.34
N THR A 195 4.47 -13.61 1.91
CA THR A 195 4.39 -13.32 3.34
C THR A 195 3.60 -12.04 3.54
N THR A 196 2.83 -11.97 4.63
CA THR A 196 2.16 -10.75 5.03
C THR A 196 2.99 -10.09 6.13
N VAL A 197 3.38 -8.84 5.92
CA VAL A 197 4.15 -8.04 6.88
C VAL A 197 3.34 -6.82 7.32
N SER A 198 3.66 -6.26 8.49
CA SER A 198 3.12 -4.94 8.87
C SER A 198 3.82 -3.83 8.08
N GLY A 199 3.17 -2.68 7.91
CA GLY A 199 3.81 -1.48 7.39
C GLY A 199 5.06 -1.11 8.18
N THR A 200 5.01 -1.21 9.52
CA THR A 200 6.17 -1.01 10.39
C THR A 200 7.31 -1.99 10.08
N ASP A 201 7.01 -3.26 9.85
CA ASP A 201 8.02 -4.28 9.53
C ASP A 201 8.67 -3.99 8.16
N LEU A 202 7.93 -3.41 7.22
CA LEU A 202 8.41 -3.02 5.90
C LEU A 202 9.42 -1.84 5.98
N LEU A 203 9.28 -0.96 6.97
CA LEU A 203 10.18 0.18 7.20
C LEU A 203 11.53 -0.24 7.82
N GLY A 204 11.58 -1.44 8.43
CA GLY A 204 12.76 -1.93 9.15
C GLY A 204 12.87 -1.39 10.58
N SER A 205 13.88 -1.87 11.32
CA SER A 205 14.09 -1.58 12.76
C SER A 205 14.64 -0.17 13.06
N GLY A 206 14.79 0.70 12.06
CA GLY A 206 15.24 2.08 12.27
C GLY A 206 14.05 3.04 12.40
N ASP A 207 14.29 4.26 12.88
CA ASP A 207 13.33 5.38 12.91
C ASP A 207 12.91 5.87 11.50
N MET A 208 12.98 5.01 10.48
CA MET A 208 12.58 5.31 9.12
C MET A 208 11.08 5.62 9.07
N ASN A 209 10.75 6.82 8.60
CA ASN A 209 9.37 7.17 8.32
C ASN A 209 8.95 6.64 6.94
N ILE A 210 7.64 6.53 6.70
CA ILE A 210 7.07 6.04 5.44
C ILE A 210 7.63 6.84 4.26
N GLU A 211 7.77 8.15 4.39
CA GLU A 211 8.28 9.00 3.31
C GLU A 211 9.73 8.69 2.93
N ASP A 212 10.57 8.30 3.89
CA ASP A 212 11.97 7.96 3.61
C ASP A 212 12.09 6.61 2.91
N TYR A 213 11.21 5.67 3.27
CA TYR A 213 11.04 4.41 2.55
C TYR A 213 10.56 4.65 1.10
N LEU A 214 9.60 5.56 0.91
CA LEU A 214 9.08 5.86 -0.43
C LEU A 214 10.13 6.51 -1.34
N LYS A 215 10.99 7.38 -0.79
CA LYS A 215 12.11 7.99 -1.54
C LYS A 215 13.21 7.00 -1.92
N SER A 216 13.47 5.98 -1.11
CA SER A 216 14.49 4.98 -1.40
C SER A 216 14.00 3.86 -2.32
N SER A 217 12.69 3.69 -2.44
CA SER A 217 12.06 2.65 -3.27
C SER A 217 11.73 3.10 -4.69
N SER A 218 11.55 4.41 -4.93
CA SER A 218 11.46 5.04 -6.26
C SER A 218 12.77 4.99 -7.04
#